data_AF-A0A9P1EDA7-F1
#
_entry.id   AF-A0A9P1EDA7-F1
#
_cell.length_a   1.000
_cell.length_b   1.000
_cell.length_c   1.000
_cell.angle_alpha   90.00
_cell.angle_beta   90.00
_cell.angle_gamma   90.00
#
_symmetry.space_group_name_H-M   'P 1'
#
loop_
_entity.id
_entity.type
_entity.pdbx_description
1 polymer ?
#
loop_
_entity_poly.entity_id
_entity_poly.type
_entity_poly.pdbx_seq_one_letter_code
_entity_poly.pdbx_strand_id
1 'polypeptide(L)'
;MRGASLVIFIFLIGVLSTCILNSFFTIYLAFFHYFSSSFYPYYRKTPESSCSSSSSSSFSLSSSSATCPDYFRWIHKDLGPWRETGITREMVSKGIPAATFRLAIVNGSAYIRGYRKSFQSRDLFTVWGILQLLRRYQIPDLELLFNCEDEPAVTIGRPNGTAVVELPPPPPVPPLFGYCTSDSTLDIPFPDWSFWGWPELNIRSWEGMSKELQEGNKRTKWVEREPYAYWKGNPSVSKSRTDLVFKCNASSPSHDWGARLFAQNWTREEHEGFSSSNLASQCTHRYKIYIEGRTWSVSEKYILACNSPTLLVKPNYMDFFSRGLVAMKHYWPIRDDGEKCRSIKDVVYWG
;
A
#
# COMPACT_ATOMS: atom_id res chain seq x y z
N MET A 1 6.70 -42.96 52.71
CA MET A 1 5.73 -42.23 51.88
C MET A 1 6.42 -41.13 51.04
N ARG A 2 7.28 -41.51 50.08
CA ARG A 2 7.90 -40.56 49.11
C ARG A 2 7.97 -41.08 47.66
N GLY A 3 7.49 -42.30 47.38
CA GLY A 3 7.49 -42.88 46.03
C GLY A 3 6.22 -42.61 45.22
N ALA A 4 5.07 -42.35 45.86
CA ALA A 4 3.78 -42.20 45.16
C ALA A 4 3.64 -40.87 44.40
N SER A 5 4.27 -39.77 44.88
CA SER A 5 4.16 -38.46 44.22
C SER A 5 4.96 -38.35 42.91
N LEU A 6 6.06 -39.10 42.76
CA LEU A 6 6.88 -39.03 41.55
C LEU A 6 6.22 -39.74 40.36
N VAL A 7 5.52 -40.86 40.62
CA VAL A 7 4.83 -41.64 39.60
C VAL A 7 3.64 -40.86 39.03
N ILE A 8 2.88 -40.16 39.88
CA ILE A 8 1.73 -39.33 39.45
C ILE A 8 2.20 -38.14 38.60
N PHE A 9 3.34 -37.53 38.95
CA PHE A 9 3.89 -36.39 38.21
C PHE A 9 4.38 -36.79 36.80
N ILE A 10 5.04 -37.94 36.66
CA ILE A 10 5.47 -38.46 35.35
C ILE A 10 4.27 -38.84 34.49
N PHE A 11 3.21 -39.41 35.09
CA PHE A 11 2.00 -39.78 34.36
C PHE A 11 1.25 -38.53 33.84
N LEU A 12 1.16 -37.46 34.64
CA LEU A 12 0.54 -36.20 34.22
C LEU A 12 1.32 -35.51 33.09
N ILE A 13 2.65 -35.52 33.12
CA ILE A 13 3.48 -34.98 32.03
C ILE A 13 3.32 -35.82 30.75
N GLY A 14 3.24 -37.14 30.87
CA GLY A 14 2.99 -38.04 29.75
C GLY A 14 1.63 -37.79 29.07
N VAL A 15 0.57 -37.57 29.86
CA VAL A 15 -0.78 -37.28 29.34
C VAL A 15 -0.87 -35.88 28.73
N LEU A 16 -0.22 -34.87 29.33
CA LEU A 16 -0.15 -33.52 28.73
C LEU A 16 0.62 -33.51 27.41
N SER A 17 1.72 -34.25 27.31
CA SER A 17 2.52 -34.36 26.09
C SER A 17 1.76 -35.03 24.94
N THR A 18 0.99 -36.10 25.24
CA THR A 18 0.17 -36.79 24.22
C THR A 18 -1.04 -35.97 23.78
N CYS A 19 -1.68 -35.20 24.67
CA CYS A 19 -2.76 -34.27 24.31
C CYS A 19 -2.28 -33.10 23.44
N ILE A 20 -1.08 -32.57 23.69
CA ILE A 20 -0.50 -31.49 22.89
C ILE A 20 -0.12 -32.01 21.49
N LEU A 21 0.52 -33.18 21.41
CA LEU A 21 0.91 -33.79 20.12
C LEU A 21 -0.30 -34.16 19.25
N ASN A 22 -1.39 -34.68 19.85
CA ASN A 22 -2.63 -34.96 19.10
C ASN A 22 -3.32 -33.68 18.61
N SER A 23 -3.29 -32.60 19.38
CA SER A 23 -3.86 -31.31 18.95
C SER A 23 -3.09 -30.72 17.76
N PHE A 24 -1.76 -30.82 17.76
CA PHE A 24 -0.94 -30.41 16.62
C PHE A 24 -1.17 -31.27 15.38
N PHE A 25 -1.33 -32.59 15.53
CA PHE A 25 -1.58 -33.49 14.39
C PHE A 25 -2.95 -33.26 13.75
N THR A 26 -3.96 -32.91 14.55
CA THR A 26 -5.33 -32.65 14.06
C THR A 26 -5.40 -31.30 13.34
N ILE A 27 -4.68 -30.27 13.82
CA ILE A 27 -4.52 -28.99 13.14
C ILE A 27 -3.74 -29.16 11.83
N TYR A 28 -2.69 -29.99 11.82
CA TYR A 28 -1.89 -30.24 10.61
C TYR A 28 -2.70 -30.96 9.51
N LEU A 29 -3.57 -31.91 9.87
CA LEU A 29 -4.46 -32.58 8.93
C LEU A 29 -5.59 -31.67 8.41
N ALA A 30 -6.12 -30.76 9.24
CA ALA A 30 -7.08 -29.75 8.80
C ALA A 30 -6.45 -28.74 7.80
N PHE A 31 -5.18 -28.38 8.01
CA PHE A 31 -4.41 -27.58 7.05
C PHE A 31 -4.13 -28.35 5.75
N PHE A 32 -3.82 -29.64 5.79
CA PHE A 32 -3.55 -30.44 4.60
C PHE A 32 -4.81 -30.68 3.73
N HIS A 33 -5.99 -30.85 4.35
CA HIS A 33 -7.23 -31.02 3.59
C HIS A 33 -7.78 -29.72 2.98
N TYR A 34 -7.44 -28.55 3.53
CA TYR A 34 -7.72 -27.26 2.87
C TYR A 34 -6.78 -26.98 1.68
N PHE A 35 -5.63 -27.65 1.63
CA PHE A 35 -4.58 -27.46 0.62
C PHE A 35 -4.67 -28.38 -0.62
N SER A 36 -5.67 -29.25 -0.71
CA SER A 36 -5.86 -30.13 -1.88
C SER A 36 -7.26 -29.95 -2.45
N SER A 37 -7.43 -28.91 -3.28
CA SER A 37 -8.28 -28.88 -4.49
C SER A 37 -8.65 -27.43 -4.82
N SER A 38 -7.98 -26.85 -5.82
CA SER A 38 -8.52 -25.77 -6.66
C SER A 38 -7.60 -25.53 -7.86
N PHE A 39 -7.60 -26.46 -8.81
CA PHE A 39 -7.28 -26.13 -10.19
C PHE A 39 -8.50 -25.38 -10.75
N TYR A 40 -8.42 -24.06 -10.88
CA TYR A 40 -9.40 -23.30 -11.65
C TYR A 40 -8.90 -23.11 -13.08
N PRO A 41 -9.55 -23.73 -14.09
CA PRO A 41 -9.26 -23.42 -15.48
C PRO A 41 -9.85 -22.03 -15.80
N TYR A 42 -8.99 -21.05 -16.07
CA TYR A 42 -9.44 -19.72 -16.52
C TYR A 42 -9.70 -19.74 -18.04
N TYR A 43 -10.96 -19.43 -18.37
CA TYR A 43 -11.53 -19.08 -19.67
C TYR A 43 -11.77 -20.15 -20.75
N ARG A 44 -13.05 -20.53 -20.88
CA ARG A 44 -13.68 -21.04 -22.11
C ARG A 44 -14.42 -19.86 -22.76
N LYS A 45 -14.03 -19.54 -24.00
CA LYS A 45 -14.68 -18.55 -24.88
C LYS A 45 -16.16 -18.91 -25.05
N THR A 46 -17.08 -17.97 -24.81
CA THR A 46 -18.50 -18.08 -25.21
C THR A 46 -18.89 -16.89 -26.09
N PRO A 47 -19.87 -17.05 -26.98
CA PRO A 47 -19.97 -16.30 -28.22
C PRO A 47 -20.57 -14.90 -28.05
N GLU A 48 -20.26 -14.06 -29.02
CA GLU A 48 -20.81 -12.72 -29.24
C GLU A 48 -22.34 -12.67 -29.05
N SER A 49 -22.79 -11.82 -28.13
CA SER A 49 -24.13 -11.25 -28.18
C SER A 49 -24.02 -9.76 -28.49
N SER A 50 -24.61 -9.42 -29.62
CA SER A 50 -24.84 -8.07 -30.12
C SER A 50 -26.00 -7.40 -29.38
N CYS A 51 -26.04 -6.07 -29.52
CA CYS A 51 -27.06 -5.07 -29.11
C CYS A 51 -26.70 -4.29 -27.83
N SER A 52 -26.89 -2.97 -27.76
CA SER A 52 -27.24 -1.94 -28.74
C SER A 52 -26.96 -0.58 -28.10
N SER A 53 -26.60 0.38 -28.94
CA SER A 53 -26.28 1.77 -28.62
C SER A 53 -27.40 2.50 -27.87
N SER A 54 -27.07 3.18 -26.76
CA SER A 54 -27.79 4.38 -26.34
C SER A 54 -26.91 5.38 -25.56
N SER A 55 -26.97 6.62 -26.04
CA SER A 55 -26.46 7.89 -25.48
C SER A 55 -24.96 8.03 -25.18
N SER A 56 -24.20 8.32 -26.23
CA SER A 56 -22.90 9.00 -26.17
C SER A 56 -23.10 10.46 -25.73
N SER A 57 -22.80 10.78 -24.47
CA SER A 57 -22.46 12.14 -24.07
C SER A 57 -21.03 12.43 -24.53
N SER A 58 -20.92 13.07 -25.69
CA SER A 58 -19.67 13.57 -26.25
C SER A 58 -19.09 14.64 -25.33
N PHE A 59 -18.18 14.24 -24.43
CA PHE A 59 -17.23 15.18 -23.85
C PHE A 59 -16.32 15.68 -24.98
N SER A 60 -16.61 16.88 -25.47
CA SER A 60 -15.73 17.62 -26.37
C SER A 60 -14.42 17.94 -25.64
N LEU A 61 -13.40 17.08 -25.81
CA LEU A 61 -12.03 17.48 -25.48
C LEU A 61 -11.61 18.57 -26.45
N SER A 62 -11.67 19.82 -26.00
CA SER A 62 -11.03 20.95 -26.68
C SER A 62 -9.55 20.67 -26.86
N SER A 63 -9.06 20.80 -28.09
CA SER A 63 -7.69 20.52 -28.53
C SER A 63 -6.69 21.59 -28.05
N SER A 64 -6.55 21.81 -26.75
CA SER A 64 -5.26 22.26 -26.23
C SER A 64 -4.29 21.10 -26.42
N SER A 65 -3.11 21.31 -27.02
CA SER A 65 -2.05 20.31 -27.07
C SER A 65 -1.92 19.67 -25.69
N ALA A 66 -2.39 18.44 -25.53
CA ALA A 66 -2.62 17.84 -24.24
C ALA A 66 -1.28 17.40 -23.65
N THR A 67 -0.50 18.36 -23.18
CA THR A 67 0.71 18.10 -22.44
C THR A 67 0.31 17.40 -21.15
N CYS A 68 0.92 16.24 -20.88
CA CYS A 68 0.70 15.54 -19.63
C CYS A 68 0.96 16.51 -18.46
N PRO A 69 0.13 16.47 -17.40
CA PRO A 69 0.37 17.24 -16.19
C PRO A 69 1.82 17.13 -15.69
N ASP A 70 2.34 18.22 -15.12
CA ASP A 70 3.74 18.37 -14.71
C ASP A 70 4.27 17.26 -13.78
N TYR A 71 3.38 16.61 -13.00
CA TYR A 71 3.76 15.51 -12.12
C TYR A 71 4.13 14.22 -12.89
N PHE A 72 3.74 14.06 -14.16
CA PHE A 72 4.18 12.92 -14.98
C PHE A 72 5.66 12.97 -15.33
N ARG A 73 6.35 14.11 -15.13
CA ARG A 73 7.82 14.21 -15.27
C ARG A 73 8.57 13.18 -14.43
N TRP A 74 7.98 12.75 -13.33
CA TRP A 74 8.59 11.79 -12.41
C TRP A 74 8.77 10.41 -13.04
N ILE A 75 7.90 10.00 -13.98
CA ILE A 75 8.08 8.76 -14.76
C ILE A 75 9.40 8.82 -15.54
N HIS A 76 9.72 9.96 -16.14
CA HIS A 76 10.99 10.15 -16.86
C HIS A 76 12.19 10.12 -15.92
N LYS A 77 12.05 10.60 -14.68
CA LYS A 77 13.10 10.48 -13.66
C LYS A 77 13.32 9.01 -13.26
N ASP A 78 12.25 8.27 -13.02
CA ASP A 78 12.31 6.88 -12.54
C ASP A 78 12.86 5.93 -13.61
N LEU A 79 12.57 6.19 -14.88
CA LEU A 79 13.14 5.45 -16.03
C LEU A 79 14.52 5.97 -16.47
N GLY A 80 14.97 7.09 -15.88
CA GLY A 80 16.24 7.74 -16.18
C GLY A 80 17.48 6.82 -16.15
N PRO A 81 17.61 5.87 -15.20
CA PRO A 81 18.77 4.98 -15.14
C PRO A 81 19.03 4.16 -16.41
N TRP A 82 18.00 3.89 -17.20
CA TRP A 82 18.10 3.08 -18.42
C TRP A 82 17.97 3.89 -19.71
N ARG A 83 17.92 5.23 -19.63
CA ARG A 83 17.65 6.09 -20.78
C ARG A 83 18.67 5.93 -21.90
N GLU A 84 19.96 5.88 -21.56
CA GLU A 84 21.06 5.81 -22.53
C GLU A 84 21.40 4.37 -22.94
N THR A 85 21.25 3.40 -22.04
CA THR A 85 21.67 2.01 -22.26
C THR A 85 20.55 1.11 -22.79
N GLY A 86 19.30 1.54 -22.62
CA GLY A 86 18.13 0.66 -22.76
C GLY A 86 18.06 -0.39 -21.65
N ILE A 87 17.07 -1.28 -21.77
CA ILE A 87 16.82 -2.40 -20.87
C ILE A 87 17.11 -3.69 -21.62
N THR A 88 18.04 -4.51 -21.12
CA THR A 88 18.39 -5.80 -21.71
C THR A 88 17.64 -6.96 -21.06
N ARG A 89 17.51 -8.09 -21.77
CA ARG A 89 16.94 -9.32 -21.19
C ARG A 89 17.74 -9.82 -19.98
N GLU A 90 19.05 -9.57 -19.95
CA GLU A 90 19.90 -9.90 -18.80
C GLU A 90 19.52 -9.04 -17.57
N MET A 91 19.32 -7.72 -17.74
CA MET A 91 18.83 -6.82 -16.67
C MET A 91 17.53 -7.34 -16.08
N VAL A 92 16.55 -7.66 -16.94
CA VAL A 92 15.26 -8.19 -16.48
C VAL A 92 15.45 -9.52 -15.74
N SER A 93 16.30 -10.41 -16.26
CA SER A 93 16.55 -11.71 -15.60
C SER A 93 17.18 -11.56 -14.20
N LYS A 94 18.03 -10.55 -14.00
CA LYS A 94 18.63 -10.25 -12.68
C LYS A 94 17.61 -9.75 -11.64
N GLY A 95 16.48 -9.20 -12.08
CA GLY A 95 15.40 -8.74 -11.19
C GLY A 95 14.48 -9.84 -10.66
N ILE A 96 14.50 -11.04 -11.26
CA ILE A 96 13.59 -12.14 -10.91
C ILE A 96 13.59 -12.48 -9.40
N PRO A 97 14.73 -12.58 -8.69
CA PRO A 97 14.73 -12.93 -7.27
C PRO A 97 13.96 -11.96 -6.38
N ALA A 98 13.84 -10.69 -6.80
CA ALA A 98 13.11 -9.64 -6.10
C ALA A 98 11.65 -9.50 -6.57
N ALA A 99 11.26 -10.16 -7.67
CA ALA A 99 9.94 -10.02 -8.26
C ALA A 99 8.94 -11.00 -7.63
N THR A 100 7.71 -10.51 -7.42
CA THR A 100 6.54 -11.33 -7.11
C THR A 100 6.02 -12.01 -8.38
N PHE A 101 5.92 -11.27 -9.48
CA PHE A 101 5.52 -11.81 -10.78
C PHE A 101 6.19 -11.08 -11.96
N ARG A 102 6.19 -11.75 -13.11
CA ARG A 102 6.52 -11.19 -14.42
C ARG A 102 5.24 -11.04 -15.24
N LEU A 103 5.12 -9.90 -15.92
CA LEU A 103 4.11 -9.65 -16.95
C LEU A 103 4.81 -9.58 -18.31
N ALA A 104 4.26 -10.26 -19.30
CA ALA A 104 4.56 -10.00 -20.70
C ALA A 104 3.28 -9.58 -21.42
N ILE A 105 3.34 -8.52 -22.22
CA ILE A 105 2.28 -8.14 -23.15
C ILE A 105 2.79 -8.50 -24.54
N VAL A 106 2.03 -9.33 -25.27
CA VAL A 106 2.35 -9.74 -26.63
C VAL A 106 1.08 -9.67 -27.47
N ASN A 107 1.09 -8.85 -28.52
CA ASN A 107 -0.05 -8.64 -29.41
C ASN A 107 -1.34 -8.28 -28.63
N GLY A 108 -1.21 -7.37 -27.66
CA GLY A 108 -2.32 -6.92 -26.80
C GLY A 108 -2.80 -7.91 -25.74
N SER A 109 -2.20 -9.11 -25.66
CA SER A 109 -2.55 -10.13 -24.65
C SER A 109 -1.55 -10.15 -23.50
N ALA A 110 -2.04 -10.18 -22.26
CA ALA A 110 -1.23 -10.26 -21.05
C ALA A 110 -0.94 -11.71 -20.62
N TYR A 111 0.32 -12.01 -20.35
CA TYR A 111 0.81 -13.29 -19.83
C TYR A 111 1.50 -13.05 -18.50
N ILE A 112 1.10 -13.80 -17.47
CA ILE A 112 1.62 -13.64 -16.10
C ILE A 112 2.37 -14.91 -15.69
N ARG A 113 3.57 -14.73 -15.14
CA ARG A 113 4.32 -15.77 -14.44
C ARG A 113 4.58 -15.33 -13.01
N GLY A 114 3.92 -15.97 -12.05
CA GLY A 114 4.21 -15.79 -10.63
C GLY A 114 5.52 -16.48 -10.23
N TYR A 115 6.28 -15.84 -9.34
CA TYR A 115 7.51 -16.39 -8.75
C TYR A 115 7.35 -16.71 -7.27
N ARG A 116 6.61 -15.87 -6.54
CA ARG A 116 6.28 -16.05 -5.12
C ARG A 116 4.89 -15.52 -4.83
N LYS A 117 4.30 -15.99 -3.73
CA LYS A 117 3.00 -15.53 -3.26
C LYS A 117 3.12 -14.10 -2.72
N SER A 118 2.23 -13.21 -3.15
CA SER A 118 2.10 -11.88 -2.56
C SER A 118 1.42 -11.95 -1.18
N PHE A 119 1.69 -10.95 -0.32
CA PHE A 119 0.80 -10.67 0.79
C PHE A 119 -0.61 -10.39 0.25
N GLN A 120 -1.62 -11.10 0.75
CA GLN A 120 -3.03 -10.93 0.35
C GLN A 120 -3.20 -10.97 -1.19
N SER A 121 -4.24 -10.32 -1.73
CA SER A 121 -4.56 -10.29 -3.16
C SER A 121 -3.91 -9.13 -3.94
N ARG A 122 -2.79 -8.59 -3.44
CA ARG A 122 -2.17 -7.39 -4.04
C ARG A 122 -1.73 -7.62 -5.49
N ASP A 123 -1.09 -8.74 -5.77
CA ASP A 123 -0.67 -9.14 -7.12
C ASP A 123 -1.88 -9.27 -8.06
N LEU A 124 -2.94 -9.93 -7.61
CA LEU A 124 -4.18 -10.10 -8.38
C LEU A 124 -4.81 -8.74 -8.76
N PHE A 125 -4.90 -7.80 -7.82
CA PHE A 125 -5.50 -6.49 -8.07
C PHE A 125 -4.60 -5.57 -8.90
N THR A 126 -3.28 -5.71 -8.78
CA THR A 126 -2.33 -5.04 -9.69
C THR A 126 -2.49 -5.55 -11.12
N VAL A 127 -2.60 -6.87 -11.32
CA VAL A 127 -2.91 -7.46 -12.63
C VAL A 127 -4.28 -7.00 -13.14
N TRP A 128 -5.31 -6.96 -12.28
CA TRP A 128 -6.62 -6.44 -12.65
C TRP A 128 -6.56 -5.00 -13.17
N GLY A 129 -5.73 -4.16 -12.55
CA GLY A 129 -5.47 -2.80 -12.99
C GLY A 129 -4.85 -2.71 -14.37
N ILE A 130 -3.83 -3.53 -14.64
CA ILE A 130 -3.21 -3.66 -15.95
C ILE A 130 -4.23 -4.10 -17.01
N LEU A 131 -5.13 -5.04 -16.68
CA LEU A 131 -6.19 -5.45 -17.60
C LEU A 131 -7.14 -4.30 -17.92
N GLN A 132 -7.44 -3.40 -16.97
CA GLN A 132 -8.24 -2.20 -17.27
C GLN A 132 -7.51 -1.25 -18.23
N LEU A 133 -6.17 -1.15 -18.12
CA LEU A 133 -5.35 -0.36 -19.04
C LEU A 133 -5.40 -0.94 -20.47
N LEU A 134 -5.23 -2.25 -20.61
CA LEU A 134 -5.24 -2.95 -21.91
C LEU A 134 -6.60 -2.87 -22.62
N ARG A 135 -7.69 -2.77 -21.87
CA ARG A 135 -9.03 -2.56 -22.46
C ARG A 135 -9.23 -1.17 -23.05
N ARG A 136 -8.42 -0.20 -22.63
CA ARG A 136 -8.56 1.22 -23.02
C ARG A 136 -7.52 1.65 -24.04
N TYR A 137 -6.34 1.06 -24.00
CA TYR A 137 -5.20 1.49 -24.80
C TYR A 137 -4.48 0.31 -25.45
N GLN A 138 -4.00 0.52 -26.67
CA GLN A 138 -3.10 -0.41 -27.32
C GLN A 138 -1.69 -0.23 -26.74
N ILE A 139 -1.27 -1.18 -25.92
CA ILE A 139 0.05 -1.20 -25.31
C ILE A 139 0.99 -2.04 -26.18
N PRO A 140 2.21 -1.57 -26.51
CA PRO A 140 3.16 -2.33 -27.30
C PRO A 140 3.65 -3.58 -26.56
N ASP A 141 4.28 -4.48 -27.32
CA ASP A 141 4.90 -5.67 -26.76
C ASP A 141 6.01 -5.28 -25.78
N LEU A 142 5.93 -5.81 -24.55
CA LEU A 142 6.86 -5.47 -23.47
C LEU A 142 6.87 -6.55 -22.39
N GLU A 143 7.92 -6.54 -21.55
CA GLU A 143 8.04 -7.41 -20.37
C GLU A 143 8.37 -6.56 -19.13
N LEU A 144 7.61 -6.73 -18.04
CA LEU A 144 7.80 -6.03 -16.77
C LEU A 144 7.96 -7.04 -15.63
N LEU A 145 8.73 -6.66 -14.61
CA LEU A 145 8.78 -7.34 -13.32
C LEU A 145 8.11 -6.49 -12.25
N PHE A 146 7.33 -7.12 -11.39
CA PHE A 146 6.64 -6.46 -10.29
C PHE A 146 7.03 -7.07 -8.95
N ASN A 147 7.42 -6.22 -8.00
CA ASN A 147 7.52 -6.52 -6.59
C ASN A 147 6.26 -6.01 -5.88
N CYS A 148 5.49 -6.92 -5.28
CA CYS A 148 4.23 -6.59 -4.60
C CYS A 148 4.37 -6.41 -3.07
N GLU A 149 5.61 -6.37 -2.58
CA GLU A 149 5.91 -6.14 -1.17
C GLU A 149 5.84 -4.64 -0.80
N ASP A 150 5.90 -4.36 0.51
CA ASP A 150 5.94 -2.98 1.02
C ASP A 150 7.30 -2.30 0.77
N GLU A 151 8.40 -3.04 0.71
CA GLU A 151 9.74 -2.43 0.60
C GLU A 151 10.23 -2.43 -0.85
N PRO A 152 10.80 -1.30 -1.33
CA PRO A 152 11.52 -1.26 -2.61
C PRO A 152 12.75 -2.18 -2.53
N ALA A 153 13.09 -2.86 -3.62
CA ALA A 153 14.09 -3.93 -3.61
C ALA A 153 15.40 -3.59 -4.34
N VAL A 154 15.46 -2.50 -5.09
CA VAL A 154 16.63 -2.10 -5.88
C VAL A 154 17.28 -0.88 -5.25
N THR A 155 18.35 -1.06 -4.45
CA THR A 155 19.01 0.03 -3.72
C THR A 155 20.13 0.69 -4.52
N ILE A 156 20.28 2.01 -4.36
CA ILE A 156 21.40 2.81 -4.85
C ILE A 156 22.56 2.67 -3.87
N GLY A 157 23.68 2.08 -4.31
CA GLY A 157 24.86 1.85 -3.48
C GLY A 157 24.99 0.41 -2.99
N ARG A 158 26.24 -0.06 -2.80
CA ARG A 158 26.52 -1.43 -2.37
C ARG A 158 25.98 -1.68 -0.95
N PRO A 159 25.52 -2.90 -0.64
CA PRO A 159 25.43 -3.33 0.74
C PRO A 159 26.85 -3.35 1.33
N ASN A 160 27.01 -2.69 2.46
CA ASN A 160 28.17 -2.63 3.35
C ASN A 160 29.33 -1.71 2.95
N GLY A 161 29.58 -0.75 3.84
CA GLY A 161 30.62 0.25 3.73
C GLY A 161 32.02 -0.35 3.58
N THR A 162 32.75 0.18 2.62
CA THR A 162 34.17 0.56 2.68
C THR A 162 34.57 1.10 1.31
N ALA A 163 35.34 2.20 1.34
CA ALA A 163 36.00 2.88 0.22
C ALA A 163 35.10 3.49 -0.87
N VAL A 164 35.09 4.83 -0.91
CA VAL A 164 34.72 5.62 -2.09
C VAL A 164 35.76 5.33 -3.17
N VAL A 165 35.37 4.54 -4.15
CA VAL A 165 36.04 4.42 -5.44
C VAL A 165 35.02 4.90 -6.45
N GLU A 166 35.36 5.87 -7.30
CA GLU A 166 34.59 6.16 -8.51
C GLU A 166 34.46 4.85 -9.29
N LEU A 167 33.29 4.22 -9.25
CA LEU A 167 33.08 2.93 -9.88
C LEU A 167 32.57 3.14 -11.31
N PRO A 168 33.01 2.30 -12.27
CA PRO A 168 32.53 2.24 -13.66
C PRO A 168 31.00 1.97 -13.69
N PRO A 169 30.28 2.09 -14.84
CA PRO A 169 28.82 2.20 -14.82
C PRO A 169 28.22 1.07 -14.00
N PRO A 170 27.23 1.35 -13.13
CA PRO A 170 26.74 0.36 -12.20
C PRO A 170 26.35 -0.91 -12.97
N PRO A 171 26.60 -2.11 -12.41
CA PRO A 171 26.18 -3.37 -13.02
C PRO A 171 24.71 -3.26 -13.44
N PRO A 172 24.29 -3.93 -14.52
CA PRO A 172 22.99 -3.72 -15.14
C PRO A 172 21.88 -3.78 -14.10
N VAL A 173 21.38 -2.61 -13.68
CA VAL A 173 20.37 -2.47 -12.64
C VAL A 173 19.07 -3.06 -13.20
N PRO A 174 18.39 -3.98 -12.50
CA PRO A 174 17.14 -4.54 -13.01
C PRO A 174 16.03 -3.48 -12.93
N PRO A 175 15.27 -3.22 -14.01
CA PRO A 175 14.05 -2.43 -13.92
C PRO A 175 12.99 -3.25 -13.19
N LEU A 176 12.60 -2.78 -12.01
CA LEU A 176 11.63 -3.44 -11.16
C LEU A 176 10.53 -2.45 -10.80
N PHE A 177 9.28 -2.82 -11.08
CA PHE A 177 8.13 -2.04 -10.66
C PHE A 177 7.78 -2.41 -9.23
N GLY A 178 7.53 -1.39 -8.42
CA GLY A 178 7.05 -1.51 -7.06
C GLY A 178 5.98 -0.47 -6.82
N TYR A 179 5.48 -0.38 -5.60
CA TYR A 179 4.43 0.58 -5.27
C TYR A 179 4.99 1.90 -4.68
N CYS A 180 6.27 1.93 -4.30
CA CYS A 180 6.98 3.15 -3.96
C CYS A 180 8.45 3.08 -4.36
N THR A 181 9.12 4.22 -4.21
CA THR A 181 10.58 4.37 -4.27
C THR A 181 11.04 5.37 -3.21
N SER A 182 12.34 5.49 -2.99
CA SER A 182 12.96 6.51 -2.13
C SER A 182 14.18 7.12 -2.82
N ASP A 183 14.80 8.12 -2.19
CA ASP A 183 16.04 8.72 -2.67
C ASP A 183 17.23 7.72 -2.72
N SER A 184 17.09 6.55 -2.10
CA SER A 184 18.10 5.49 -2.07
C SER A 184 17.70 4.24 -2.87
N THR A 185 16.65 4.28 -3.68
CA THR A 185 16.20 3.13 -4.49
C THR A 185 15.91 3.49 -5.95
N LEU A 186 15.84 2.47 -6.80
CA LEU A 186 15.60 2.59 -8.24
C LEU A 186 14.33 1.83 -8.69
N ASP A 187 13.54 1.30 -7.76
CA ASP A 187 12.22 0.76 -8.07
C ASP A 187 11.37 1.83 -8.77
N ILE A 188 10.62 1.42 -9.79
CA ILE A 188 9.75 2.27 -10.60
C ILE A 188 8.35 2.25 -9.96
N PRO A 189 7.88 3.36 -9.37
CA PRO A 189 6.57 3.40 -8.72
C PRO A 189 5.43 3.16 -9.71
N PHE A 190 4.56 2.23 -9.37
CA PHE A 190 3.32 1.91 -10.05
C PHE A 190 2.14 2.14 -9.10
N PRO A 191 0.95 2.54 -9.58
CA PRO A 191 -0.23 2.63 -8.72
C PRO A 191 -0.47 1.34 -7.94
N ASP A 192 -0.63 1.45 -6.62
CA ASP A 192 -0.83 0.27 -5.79
C ASP A 192 -2.15 -0.46 -6.08
N TRP A 193 -2.21 -1.72 -5.67
CA TRP A 193 -3.38 -2.59 -5.87
C TRP A 193 -4.69 -1.97 -5.38
N SER A 194 -4.63 -1.14 -4.34
CA SER A 194 -5.80 -0.59 -3.68
C SER A 194 -6.54 0.46 -4.52
N PHE A 195 -5.94 0.96 -5.60
CA PHE A 195 -6.68 1.76 -6.59
C PHE A 195 -7.80 0.96 -7.26
N TRP A 196 -7.63 -0.35 -7.36
CA TRP A 196 -8.63 -1.23 -7.94
C TRP A 196 -9.43 -2.00 -6.90
N GLY A 197 -8.92 -2.10 -5.67
CA GLY A 197 -9.64 -2.61 -4.52
C GLY A 197 -8.72 -3.33 -3.55
N TRP A 198 -9.24 -3.57 -2.35
CA TRP A 198 -8.56 -4.35 -1.32
C TRP A 198 -9.62 -5.14 -0.54
N PRO A 199 -10.03 -6.31 -1.06
CA PRO A 199 -11.19 -7.04 -0.55
C PRO A 199 -10.99 -7.55 0.88
N GLU A 200 -9.76 -7.89 1.26
CA GLU A 200 -9.44 -8.34 2.61
C GLU A 200 -9.72 -7.28 3.69
N LEU A 201 -9.82 -6.00 3.32
CA LEU A 201 -10.17 -4.89 4.21
C LEU A 201 -11.52 -4.24 3.84
N ASN A 202 -12.30 -4.87 2.96
CA ASN A 202 -13.56 -4.33 2.44
C ASN A 202 -13.40 -2.91 1.83
N ILE A 203 -12.25 -2.64 1.19
CA ILE A 203 -12.00 -1.37 0.51
C ILE A 203 -12.33 -1.54 -0.97
N ARG A 204 -13.22 -0.69 -1.46
CA ARG A 204 -13.66 -0.64 -2.86
C ARG A 204 -12.58 -0.04 -3.76
N SER A 205 -12.76 -0.18 -5.07
CA SER A 205 -11.95 0.54 -6.05
C SER A 205 -12.00 2.05 -5.79
N TRP A 206 -10.95 2.76 -6.21
CA TRP A 206 -10.87 4.21 -6.06
C TRP A 206 -12.06 4.95 -6.70
N GLU A 207 -12.56 4.45 -7.84
CA GLU A 207 -13.73 5.05 -8.50
C GLU A 207 -14.98 5.02 -7.61
N GLY A 208 -15.24 3.90 -6.92
CA GLY A 208 -16.35 3.79 -5.98
C GLY A 208 -16.08 4.56 -4.68
N MET A 209 -14.92 4.31 -4.08
CA MET A 209 -14.55 4.90 -2.79
C MET A 209 -14.46 6.43 -2.83
N SER A 210 -13.99 7.02 -3.93
CA SER A 210 -13.94 8.48 -4.08
C SER A 210 -15.33 9.13 -4.08
N LYS A 211 -16.34 8.48 -4.68
CA LYS A 211 -17.75 8.95 -4.64
C LYS A 211 -18.29 8.88 -3.21
N GLU A 212 -18.06 7.77 -2.51
CA GLU A 212 -18.46 7.60 -1.10
C GLU A 212 -17.80 8.64 -0.18
N LEU A 213 -16.51 8.94 -0.40
CA LEU A 213 -15.79 10.00 0.32
C LEU A 213 -16.38 11.38 0.03
N GLN A 214 -16.68 11.69 -1.23
CA GLN A 214 -17.33 12.95 -1.62
C GLN A 214 -18.71 13.12 -0.96
N GLU A 215 -19.50 12.05 -0.89
CA GLU A 215 -20.79 12.05 -0.18
C GLU A 215 -20.61 12.17 1.33
N GLY A 216 -19.65 11.43 1.91
CA GLY A 216 -19.29 11.50 3.32
C GLY A 216 -18.87 12.92 3.75
N ASN A 217 -18.10 13.60 2.90
CA ASN A 217 -17.65 14.97 3.14
C ASN A 217 -18.79 15.99 3.20
N LYS A 218 -19.95 15.72 2.58
CA LYS A 218 -21.11 16.61 2.60
C LYS A 218 -21.93 16.48 3.90
N ARG A 219 -21.70 15.44 4.71
CA ARG A 219 -22.47 15.18 5.94
C ARG A 219 -22.25 16.23 7.03
N THR A 220 -21.05 16.81 7.10
CA THR A 220 -20.66 17.79 8.12
C THR A 220 -19.83 18.89 7.49
N LYS A 221 -20.23 20.15 7.68
CA LYS A 221 -19.47 21.30 7.17
C LYS A 221 -18.12 21.38 7.88
N TRP A 222 -17.14 21.96 7.21
CA TRP A 222 -15.79 22.10 7.73
C TRP A 222 -15.73 22.64 9.17
N VAL A 223 -16.40 23.77 9.40
CA VAL A 223 -16.39 24.50 10.67
C VAL A 223 -17.01 23.71 11.83
N GLU A 224 -17.87 22.74 11.52
CA GLU A 224 -18.57 21.88 12.49
C GLU A 224 -17.78 20.60 12.80
N ARG A 225 -16.68 20.32 12.08
CA ARG A 225 -15.82 19.16 12.36
C ARG A 225 -15.07 19.35 13.68
N GLU A 226 -14.76 18.22 14.32
CA GLU A 226 -13.98 18.18 15.56
C GLU A 226 -12.64 18.91 15.38
N PRO A 227 -12.29 19.88 16.24
CA PRO A 227 -11.15 20.79 16.04
C PRO A 227 -9.81 20.14 16.42
N TYR A 228 -9.59 18.90 15.99
CA TYR A 228 -8.38 18.15 16.30
C TYR A 228 -7.78 17.50 15.06
N ALA A 229 -6.50 17.18 15.14
CA ALA A 229 -5.83 16.30 14.20
C ALA A 229 -6.14 14.84 14.51
N TYR A 230 -6.55 14.09 13.49
CA TYR A 230 -6.98 12.72 13.63
C TYR A 230 -6.08 11.75 12.86
N TRP A 231 -5.77 10.64 13.51
CA TRP A 231 -5.16 9.48 12.89
C TRP A 231 -5.69 8.19 13.52
N LYS A 232 -5.96 7.18 12.68
CA LYS A 232 -6.29 5.82 13.11
C LYS A 232 -5.51 4.83 12.24
N GLY A 233 -4.77 3.91 12.85
CA GLY A 233 -3.94 2.97 12.11
C GLY A 233 -3.11 2.06 13.01
N ASN A 234 -2.34 1.15 12.41
CA ASN A 234 -1.47 0.24 13.16
C ASN A 234 -0.18 0.96 13.58
N PRO A 235 0.09 1.17 14.89
CA PRO A 235 1.29 1.85 15.34
C PRO A 235 2.57 1.00 15.24
N SER A 236 2.44 -0.32 15.25
CA SER A 236 3.56 -1.26 15.40
C SER A 236 4.36 -1.52 14.12
N VAL A 237 3.96 -0.91 12.99
CA VAL A 237 4.61 -1.14 11.69
C VAL A 237 5.80 -0.21 11.43
N SER A 238 5.96 0.86 12.22
CA SER A 238 7.11 1.75 12.14
C SER A 238 7.35 2.51 13.44
N LYS A 239 8.61 2.87 13.67
CA LYS A 239 9.00 3.72 14.80
C LYS A 239 8.28 5.07 14.77
N SER A 240 8.10 5.65 13.58
CA SER A 240 7.45 6.95 13.42
C SER A 240 5.98 6.92 13.89
N ARG A 241 5.23 5.85 13.56
CA ARG A 241 3.84 5.67 14.05
C ARG A 241 3.75 5.33 15.53
N THR A 242 4.68 4.51 16.02
CA THR A 242 4.83 4.25 17.45
C THR A 242 5.02 5.57 18.20
N ASP A 243 5.99 6.38 17.78
CA ASP A 243 6.25 7.70 18.38
C ASP A 243 5.04 8.64 18.28
N LEU A 244 4.32 8.66 17.16
CA LEU A 244 3.10 9.45 17.00
C LEU A 244 2.07 9.11 18.09
N VAL A 245 1.73 7.82 18.25
CA VAL A 245 0.69 7.40 19.20
C VAL A 245 1.16 7.53 20.65
N PHE A 246 2.41 7.19 20.98
CA PHE A 246 2.87 7.18 22.37
C PHE A 246 3.33 8.55 22.88
N LYS A 247 3.76 9.47 22.02
CA LYS A 247 4.27 10.78 22.43
C LYS A 247 3.28 11.92 22.17
N CYS A 248 2.47 11.82 21.11
CA CYS A 248 1.60 12.92 20.68
C CYS A 248 0.14 12.73 21.07
N ASN A 249 -0.24 11.61 21.68
CA ASN A 249 -1.61 11.44 22.18
C ASN A 249 -1.81 12.19 23.51
N ALA A 250 -3.03 12.65 23.75
CA ALA A 250 -3.36 13.38 24.97
C ALA A 250 -3.16 12.46 26.18
N SER A 251 -2.17 12.78 27.02
CA SER A 251 -1.89 12.03 28.26
C SER A 251 -2.65 12.60 29.46
N SER A 252 -3.03 13.88 29.39
CA SER A 252 -3.87 14.60 30.35
C SER A 252 -4.42 15.89 29.72
N PRO A 253 -5.45 16.54 30.28
CA PRO A 253 -5.97 17.81 29.75
C PRO A 253 -4.91 18.92 29.66
N SER A 254 -3.91 18.93 30.54
CA SER A 254 -2.81 19.92 30.53
C SER A 254 -1.72 19.60 29.49
N HIS A 255 -1.73 18.38 28.93
CA HIS A 255 -0.79 17.90 27.91
C HIS A 255 -1.55 17.36 26.70
N ASP A 256 -2.45 18.19 26.15
CA ASP A 256 -3.11 17.95 24.86
C ASP A 256 -2.30 18.60 23.72
N TRP A 257 -1.95 17.79 22.73
CA TRP A 257 -1.28 18.19 21.50
C TRP A 257 -2.25 18.59 20.38
N GLY A 258 -3.55 18.60 20.66
CA GLY A 258 -4.58 18.83 19.65
C GLY A 258 -4.77 17.64 18.73
N ALA A 259 -4.37 16.43 19.16
CA ALA A 259 -4.40 15.21 18.36
C ALA A 259 -5.29 14.13 19.00
N ARG A 260 -5.98 13.35 18.16
CA ARG A 260 -6.83 12.21 18.50
C ARG A 260 -6.31 11.01 17.71
N LEU A 261 -5.51 10.19 18.39
CA LEU A 261 -4.70 9.14 17.79
C LEU A 261 -5.17 7.77 18.28
N PHE A 262 -5.55 6.90 17.37
CA PHE A 262 -6.18 5.62 17.70
C PHE A 262 -5.44 4.44 17.08
N ALA A 263 -5.08 3.45 17.89
CA ALA A 263 -4.51 2.21 17.41
C ALA A 263 -5.60 1.33 16.76
N GLN A 264 -5.37 0.93 15.52
CA GLN A 264 -6.25 0.04 14.78
C GLN A 264 -5.99 -1.42 15.18
N ASN A 265 -7.02 -2.10 15.70
CA ASN A 265 -6.97 -3.53 15.98
C ASN A 265 -7.59 -4.30 14.81
N TRP A 266 -6.77 -4.78 13.89
CA TRP A 266 -7.23 -5.48 12.68
C TRP A 266 -7.98 -6.77 12.97
N THR A 267 -7.55 -7.54 13.98
CA THR A 267 -8.25 -8.76 14.39
C THR A 267 -9.68 -8.44 14.81
N ARG A 268 -9.88 -7.38 15.60
CA ARG A 268 -11.21 -6.95 16.00
C ARG A 268 -12.05 -6.48 14.81
N GLU A 269 -11.49 -5.68 13.91
CA GLU A 269 -12.21 -5.20 12.73
C GLU A 269 -12.69 -6.33 11.83
N GLU A 270 -11.87 -7.37 11.64
CA GLU A 270 -12.24 -8.52 10.84
C GLU A 270 -13.47 -9.23 11.42
N HIS A 271 -13.53 -9.40 12.75
CA HIS A 271 -14.69 -9.96 13.44
C HIS A 271 -15.93 -9.04 13.37
N GLU A 272 -15.74 -7.73 13.36
CA GLU A 272 -16.82 -6.72 13.31
C GLU A 272 -17.18 -6.25 11.89
N GLY A 273 -16.63 -6.92 10.86
CA GLY A 273 -16.91 -6.63 9.45
C GLY A 273 -16.43 -5.25 8.97
N PHE A 274 -15.37 -4.71 9.59
CA PHE A 274 -14.76 -3.40 9.29
C PHE A 274 -15.71 -2.19 9.44
N SER A 275 -16.83 -2.37 10.15
CA SER A 275 -17.84 -1.32 10.34
C SER A 275 -17.28 -0.04 10.96
N SER A 276 -16.32 -0.18 11.89
CA SER A 276 -15.67 0.95 12.59
C SER A 276 -14.53 1.60 11.77
N SER A 277 -14.16 1.02 10.63
CA SER A 277 -13.02 1.44 9.79
C SER A 277 -13.40 1.80 8.36
N ASN A 278 -14.69 1.99 8.08
CA ASN A 278 -15.14 2.59 6.83
C ASN A 278 -14.44 3.95 6.61
N LEU A 279 -13.84 4.15 5.44
CA LEU A 279 -13.02 5.34 5.18
C LEU A 279 -13.88 6.61 5.04
N ALA A 280 -15.05 6.50 4.41
CA ALA A 280 -15.97 7.60 4.17
C ALA A 280 -16.68 8.12 5.44
N SER A 281 -16.68 7.35 6.53
CA SER A 281 -17.18 7.80 7.84
C SER A 281 -16.12 8.48 8.72
N GLN A 282 -14.84 8.49 8.31
CA GLN A 282 -13.73 8.98 9.14
C GLN A 282 -13.29 10.43 8.81
N CYS A 283 -14.04 11.14 7.98
CA CYS A 283 -13.77 12.53 7.61
C CYS A 283 -14.48 13.53 8.54
N THR A 284 -14.38 13.30 9.85
CA THR A 284 -15.13 14.03 10.90
C THR A 284 -14.31 15.09 11.64
N HIS A 285 -13.00 15.16 11.37
CA HIS A 285 -12.06 16.01 12.08
C HIS A 285 -11.47 17.09 11.17
N ARG A 286 -11.10 18.24 11.76
CA ARG A 286 -10.52 19.38 11.05
C ARG A 286 -9.09 19.14 10.56
N TYR A 287 -8.41 18.10 10.98
CA TYR A 287 -7.10 17.80 10.42
C TYR A 287 -6.94 16.29 10.30
N LYS A 288 -6.33 15.83 9.21
CA LYS A 288 -6.04 14.40 9.00
C LYS A 288 -4.54 14.22 8.88
N ILE A 289 -3.97 13.34 9.69
CA ILE A 289 -2.53 13.10 9.66
C ILE A 289 -2.23 11.98 8.68
N TYR A 290 -1.31 12.23 7.75
CA TYR A 290 -0.64 11.18 6.99
C TYR A 290 0.73 10.89 7.59
N ILE A 291 1.05 9.61 7.71
CA ILE A 291 2.33 9.11 8.24
C ILE A 291 2.61 7.73 7.66
N GLU A 292 3.87 7.52 7.29
CA GLU A 292 4.36 6.30 6.66
C GLU A 292 4.18 5.06 7.55
N GLY A 293 3.94 3.93 6.90
CA GLY A 293 3.91 2.61 7.52
C GLY A 293 5.32 2.02 7.56
N ARG A 294 5.47 0.76 7.12
CA ARG A 294 6.80 0.20 6.81
C ARG A 294 7.52 1.07 5.77
N THR A 295 6.76 1.53 4.78
CA THR A 295 7.18 2.45 3.71
C THR A 295 6.06 3.46 3.43
N TRP A 296 5.69 3.73 2.16
CA TRP A 296 4.50 4.53 1.84
C TRP A 296 3.26 3.93 2.51
N SER A 297 2.23 4.75 2.76
CA SER A 297 0.96 4.23 3.26
C SER A 297 -0.15 4.44 2.25
N VAL A 298 -0.84 3.34 1.96
CA VAL A 298 -2.05 3.28 1.13
C VAL A 298 -3.13 4.30 1.53
N SER A 299 -3.10 4.77 2.80
CA SER A 299 -4.03 5.76 3.34
C SER A 299 -3.91 7.17 2.74
N GLU A 300 -2.79 7.52 2.09
CA GLU A 300 -2.50 8.89 1.63
C GLU A 300 -3.65 9.49 0.80
N LYS A 301 -4.04 8.81 -0.28
CA LYS A 301 -5.11 9.28 -1.18
C LYS A 301 -6.47 9.43 -0.48
N TYR A 302 -6.78 8.56 0.48
CA TYR A 302 -8.05 8.61 1.22
C TYR A 302 -8.05 9.77 2.22
N ILE A 303 -6.91 10.01 2.87
CA ILE A 303 -6.70 11.16 3.76
C ILE A 303 -6.85 12.48 2.98
N LEU A 304 -6.19 12.60 1.83
CA LEU A 304 -6.30 13.77 0.96
C LEU A 304 -7.74 14.00 0.49
N ALA A 305 -8.48 12.92 0.20
CA ALA A 305 -9.87 12.99 -0.24
C ALA A 305 -10.89 13.28 0.87
N CYS A 306 -10.51 13.33 2.14
CA CYS A 306 -11.43 13.64 3.25
C CYS A 306 -11.87 15.12 3.30
N ASN A 307 -11.41 15.98 2.39
CA ASN A 307 -11.66 17.41 2.43
C ASN A 307 -11.30 18.05 3.80
N SER A 308 -10.28 17.49 4.45
CA SER A 308 -9.62 18.07 5.61
C SER A 308 -8.20 18.46 5.22
N PRO A 309 -7.66 19.59 5.68
CA PRO A 309 -6.24 19.86 5.59
C PRO A 309 -5.46 18.66 6.11
N THR A 310 -4.59 18.16 5.22
CA THR A 310 -3.76 17.00 5.49
C THR A 310 -2.48 17.47 6.14
N LEU A 311 -2.20 16.95 7.34
CA LEU A 311 -0.93 17.11 8.04
C LEU A 311 -0.02 15.96 7.61
N LEU A 312 0.90 16.22 6.70
CA LEU A 312 1.73 15.20 6.07
C LEU A 312 3.07 15.13 6.81
N VAL A 313 3.26 14.09 7.62
CA VAL A 313 4.53 13.80 8.29
C VAL A 313 5.59 13.48 7.24
N LYS A 314 6.73 14.19 7.29
CA LYS A 314 7.80 14.16 6.28
C LYS A 314 8.05 12.72 5.78
N PRO A 315 7.71 12.41 4.53
CA PRO A 315 7.85 11.07 3.98
C PRO A 315 9.28 10.80 3.49
N ASN A 316 9.69 9.53 3.53
CA ASN A 316 10.94 9.02 2.94
C ASN A 316 10.67 8.25 1.65
N TYR A 317 9.45 7.76 1.47
CA TYR A 317 8.99 6.97 0.34
C TYR A 317 7.95 7.75 -0.45
N MET A 318 8.00 7.58 -1.77
CA MET A 318 7.13 8.25 -2.71
C MET A 318 6.43 7.21 -3.57
N ASP A 319 5.11 7.29 -3.67
CA ASP A 319 4.37 6.55 -4.69
C ASP A 319 4.37 7.34 -6.02
N PHE A 320 3.57 6.87 -6.99
CA PHE A 320 3.53 7.46 -8.33
C PHE A 320 2.94 8.90 -8.35
N PHE A 321 2.16 9.32 -7.35
CA PHE A 321 1.55 10.64 -7.30
C PHE A 321 2.07 11.53 -6.16
N SER A 322 2.66 10.99 -5.09
CA SER A 322 3.09 11.78 -3.92
C SER A 322 4.04 12.93 -4.32
N ARG A 323 4.93 12.72 -5.31
CA ARG A 323 5.85 13.76 -5.80
C ARG A 323 5.17 14.89 -6.61
N GLY A 324 3.89 14.75 -6.94
CA GLY A 324 3.06 15.83 -7.49
C GLY A 324 2.45 16.73 -6.41
N LEU A 325 2.52 16.35 -5.13
CA LEU A 325 2.01 17.14 -4.02
C LEU A 325 2.94 18.32 -3.70
N VAL A 326 2.36 19.45 -3.30
CA VAL A 326 3.08 20.70 -3.04
C VAL A 326 2.75 21.14 -1.63
N ALA A 327 3.77 21.25 -0.79
CA ALA A 327 3.62 21.73 0.59
C ALA A 327 2.96 23.12 0.61
N MET A 328 2.13 23.37 1.62
CA MET A 328 1.33 24.59 1.82
C MET A 328 0.25 24.86 0.74
N LYS A 329 0.17 24.03 -0.31
CA LYS A 329 -0.91 24.08 -1.31
C LYS A 329 -1.84 22.87 -1.21
N HIS A 330 -1.27 21.67 -1.12
CA HIS A 330 -2.02 20.41 -1.05
C HIS A 330 -2.03 19.82 0.36
N TYR A 331 -1.02 20.11 1.17
CA TYR A 331 -0.87 19.59 2.54
C TYR A 331 -0.03 20.54 3.41
N TRP A 332 -0.14 20.39 4.73
CA TRP A 332 0.73 21.05 5.70
C TRP A 332 1.87 20.11 6.11
N PRO A 333 3.15 20.48 5.93
CA PRO A 333 4.28 19.61 6.27
C PRO A 333 4.47 19.50 7.79
N ILE A 334 4.62 18.28 8.28
CA ILE A 334 4.91 17.99 9.69
C ILE A 334 6.30 17.35 9.80
N ARG A 335 7.06 17.76 10.81
CA ARG A 335 8.40 17.22 11.08
C ARG A 335 8.31 15.75 11.53
N ASP A 336 9.20 14.90 11.02
CA ASP A 336 9.38 13.54 11.55
C ASP A 336 10.60 13.42 12.48
N ASP A 337 10.57 14.19 13.56
CA ASP A 337 11.61 14.17 14.59
C ASP A 337 11.01 14.33 16.00
N GLY A 338 11.82 14.71 16.98
CA GLY A 338 11.39 14.95 18.36
C GLY A 338 10.36 16.07 18.53
N GLU A 339 10.23 16.97 17.56
CA GLU A 339 9.30 18.11 17.58
C GLU A 339 7.98 17.81 16.85
N LYS A 340 7.77 16.57 16.40
CA LYS A 340 6.55 16.13 15.67
C LYS A 340 5.25 16.56 16.36
N CYS A 341 5.12 16.33 17.67
CA CYS A 341 3.88 16.63 18.40
C CYS A 341 3.63 18.14 18.51
N ARG A 342 4.69 18.93 18.74
CA ARG A 342 4.62 20.40 18.74
C ARG A 342 4.23 20.91 17.35
N SER A 343 4.85 20.38 16.30
CA SER A 343 4.53 20.71 14.91
C SER A 343 3.07 20.42 14.55
N ILE A 344 2.45 19.38 15.10
CA ILE A 344 1.00 19.13 14.93
C ILE A 344 0.18 20.16 15.70
N LYS A 345 0.52 20.38 16.98
CA LYS A 345 -0.20 21.29 17.87
C LYS A 345 -0.23 22.72 17.33
N ASP A 346 0.88 23.20 16.79
CA ASP A 346 0.99 24.57 16.27
C ASP A 346 0.02 24.80 15.10
N VAL A 347 -0.21 23.79 14.25
CA VAL A 347 -1.16 23.87 13.13
C VAL A 347 -2.59 23.84 13.61
N VAL A 348 -2.90 22.92 14.53
CA VAL A 348 -4.25 22.79 15.10
C VAL A 348 -4.62 24.03 15.90
N TYR A 349 -3.66 24.67 16.57
CA TYR A 349 -3.89 25.92 17.31
C TYR A 349 -4.09 27.13 16.39
N TRP A 350 -3.43 27.14 15.23
CA TRP A 350 -3.50 28.26 14.29
C TRP A 350 -4.83 28.37 13.53
N GLY A 351 -5.49 27.25 13.19
CA GLY A 351 -6.72 27.24 12.37
C GLY A 351 -7.92 26.58 13.04
#